data_AF-A0A0F9IAR7-F1
#
_entry.id   AF-A0A0F9IAR7-F1
#
_cell.length_a   1.000
_cell.length_b   1.000
_cell.length_c   1.000
_cell.angle_alpha   90.00
_cell.angle_beta   90.00
_cell.angle_gamma   90.00
#
_symmetry.space_group_name_H-M   'P 1'
#
loop_
_entity.id
_entity.type
_entity.pdbx_description
1 polymer ?
#
loop_
_entity_poly.entity_id
_entity_poly.type
_entity_poly.pdbx_seq_one_letter_code
_entity_poly.pdbx_strand_id
1 'polypeptide(L)'
;YCGGSNWRVPTYTELLTLLNYGKHGQSILLDENYFPNTPNSNLLADGLIYWTSQTAVDGTSLSQAYIFDMSDGNDLAYPKSNTAFVRLVRTAGAAQ
;
A
#
# COMPACT_ATOMS: atom_id res chain seq x y z
N TYR A 1 16.12 -6.42 10.55
CA TYR A 1 14.83 -6.76 11.20
C TYR A 1 14.12 -5.46 11.55
N CYS A 2 12.83 -5.31 11.22
CA CYS A 2 12.08 -4.04 11.40
C CYS A 2 11.63 -3.79 12.85
N GLY A 3 12.38 -4.24 13.86
CA GLY A 3 12.11 -3.97 15.29
C GLY A 3 10.87 -4.64 15.92
N GLY A 4 10.20 -5.55 15.22
CA GLY A 4 9.03 -6.29 15.72
C GLY A 4 8.90 -7.66 15.05
N SER A 5 8.16 -8.59 15.65
CA SER A 5 8.00 -9.97 15.16
C SER A 5 6.68 -10.24 14.44
N ASN A 6 5.70 -9.34 14.55
CA ASN A 6 4.34 -9.50 14.03
C ASN A 6 4.03 -8.57 12.85
N TRP A 7 5.05 -8.23 12.06
CA TRP A 7 4.87 -7.47 10.83
C TRP A 7 4.17 -8.30 9.76
N ARG A 8 3.25 -7.68 9.03
CA ARG A 8 2.56 -8.29 7.88
C ARG A 8 2.32 -7.25 6.78
N VAL A 9 2.00 -7.74 5.58
CA VAL A 9 1.44 -6.93 4.50
C VAL A 9 0.07 -6.39 4.96
N PRO A 10 -0.27 -5.12 4.67
CA PRO A 10 -1.55 -4.56 5.05
C PRO A 10 -2.71 -5.24 4.34
N THR A 11 -3.89 -5.16 4.94
CA THR A 11 -5.14 -5.42 4.23
C THR A 11 -5.49 -4.24 3.33
N TYR A 12 -6.34 -4.50 2.34
CA TYR A 12 -6.90 -3.50 1.44
C TYR A 12 -7.49 -2.32 2.23
N THR A 13 -8.35 -2.61 3.21
CA THR A 13 -8.99 -1.57 4.03
C THR A 13 -8.02 -0.81 4.91
N GLU A 14 -7.02 -1.46 5.51
CA GLU A 14 -5.99 -0.74 6.29
C GLU A 14 -5.22 0.24 5.43
N LEU A 15 -4.83 -0.18 4.21
CA LEU A 15 -4.07 0.66 3.30
C LEU A 15 -4.92 1.84 2.78
N LEU A 16 -6.18 1.57 2.43
CA LEU A 16 -7.17 2.57 2.02
C LEU A 16 -7.36 3.67 3.08
N THR A 17 -7.38 3.31 4.36
CA THR A 17 -7.57 4.28 5.46
C THR A 17 -6.40 5.26 5.63
N LEU A 18 -5.25 5.01 5.00
CA LEU A 18 -4.12 5.93 5.04
C LEU A 18 -4.24 7.09 4.04
N LEU A 19 -5.14 6.98 3.06
CA LEU A 19 -5.35 8.04 2.06
C LEU A 19 -5.97 9.28 2.69
N ASN A 20 -5.34 10.42 2.45
CA ASN A 20 -5.87 11.72 2.80
C ASN A 20 -6.70 12.27 1.63
N TYR A 21 -8.02 12.07 1.69
CA TYR A 21 -8.95 12.57 0.67
C TYR A 21 -8.98 14.11 0.55
N GLY A 22 -8.48 14.85 1.55
CA GLY A 22 -8.28 16.30 1.46
C GLY A 22 -7.13 16.71 0.52
N LYS A 23 -6.27 15.76 0.14
CA LYS A 23 -5.18 15.94 -0.84
C LYS A 23 -5.58 15.51 -2.26
N HIS A 24 -6.86 15.27 -2.55
CA HIS A 24 -7.31 14.85 -3.87
C HIS A 24 -6.79 15.79 -4.98
N GLY A 25 -6.17 15.22 -6.02
CA GLY A 25 -5.54 15.96 -7.12
C GLY A 25 -4.11 16.45 -6.87
N GLN A 26 -3.54 16.17 -5.69
CA GLN A 26 -2.11 16.35 -5.44
C GLN A 26 -1.30 15.15 -5.95
N SER A 27 0.03 15.28 -6.01
CA SER A 27 0.93 14.21 -6.47
C SER A 27 1.08 13.03 -5.50
N ILE A 28 0.64 13.20 -4.25
CA ILE A 28 0.71 12.19 -3.21
C ILE A 28 -0.44 12.39 -2.23
N LEU A 29 -1.16 11.30 -1.96
CA LEU A 29 -2.33 11.30 -1.07
C LEU A 29 -1.98 10.90 0.38
N LEU A 30 -0.73 10.57 0.68
CA LEU A 30 -0.26 10.32 2.03
C LEU A 30 0.10 11.62 2.77
N ASP A 31 -0.07 11.62 4.09
CA ASP A 31 0.51 12.67 4.94
C ASP A 31 2.00 12.38 5.16
N GLU A 32 2.85 13.18 4.53
CA GLU A 32 4.31 13.04 4.57
C GLU A 32 4.90 13.36 5.94
N ASN A 33 4.20 14.08 6.81
CA ASN A 33 4.66 14.30 8.19
C ASN A 33 4.55 13.02 9.03
N TYR A 34 3.49 12.23 8.81
CA TYR A 34 3.33 10.92 9.45
C TYR A 34 4.11 9.81 8.74
N PHE A 35 4.32 9.95 7.43
CA PHE A 35 5.01 8.98 6.58
C PHE A 35 6.22 9.58 5.85
N PRO A 36 7.27 10.03 6.57
CA PRO A 36 8.40 10.76 5.99
C PRO A 36 9.27 9.91 5.06
N ASN A 37 9.21 8.58 5.19
CA ASN A 37 9.95 7.64 4.36
C ASN A 37 9.12 7.12 3.18
N THR A 38 8.28 7.97 2.59
CA THR A 38 7.53 7.60 1.39
C THR A 38 8.49 7.59 0.17
N PRO A 39 8.53 6.51 -0.63
CA PRO A 39 9.38 6.44 -1.81
C PRO A 39 9.01 7.50 -2.86
N ASN A 40 9.97 7.84 -3.71
CA ASN A 40 9.71 8.63 -4.90
C ASN A 40 8.84 7.84 -5.88
N SER A 41 7.77 8.44 -6.41
CA SER A 41 6.84 7.80 -7.35
C SER A 41 7.50 7.32 -8.64
N ASN A 42 8.65 7.89 -9.03
CA ASN A 42 9.39 7.52 -10.24
C ASN A 42 10.31 6.30 -10.05
N LEU A 43 10.38 5.72 -8.84
CA LEU A 43 11.25 4.58 -8.57
C LEU A 43 10.75 3.28 -9.23
N LEU A 44 9.44 3.18 -9.48
CA LEU A 44 8.82 2.12 -10.27
C LEU A 44 8.16 2.74 -11.51
N ALA A 45 8.15 1.99 -12.62
CA ALA A 45 7.51 2.45 -13.85
C ALA A 45 5.99 2.58 -13.71
N ASP A 46 5.39 1.79 -12.81
CA ASP A 46 3.95 1.75 -12.57
C ASP A 46 3.47 2.73 -11.49
N GLY A 47 4.34 3.64 -11.02
CA GLY A 47 3.96 4.68 -10.06
C GLY A 47 4.16 4.30 -8.59
N LEU A 48 3.41 4.96 -7.70
CA LEU A 48 3.56 4.83 -6.25
C LEU A 48 2.63 3.74 -5.69
N ILE A 49 2.76 2.53 -6.25
CA ILE A 49 1.87 1.40 -5.98
C ILE A 49 2.31 0.56 -4.78
N TYR A 50 1.37 0.22 -3.91
CA TYR A 50 1.60 -0.57 -2.69
C TYR A 50 0.78 -1.85 -2.68
N TRP A 51 1.41 -2.96 -2.29
CA TRP A 51 0.76 -4.24 -2.12
C TRP A 51 -0.23 -4.29 -0.96
N THR A 52 -1.36 -4.94 -1.21
CA THR A 52 -2.26 -5.47 -0.16
C THR A 52 -2.11 -6.98 -0.04
N SER A 53 -2.65 -7.56 1.02
CA SER A 53 -2.67 -9.01 1.27
C SER A 53 -3.77 -9.74 0.48
N GLN A 54 -4.66 -9.02 -0.19
CA GLN A 54 -5.85 -9.53 -0.83
C GLN A 54 -5.53 -9.98 -2.26
N THR A 55 -5.80 -11.26 -2.55
CA THR A 55 -5.84 -11.75 -3.94
C THR A 55 -7.02 -11.07 -4.64
N ALA A 56 -6.80 -10.58 -5.85
CA ALA A 56 -7.81 -9.84 -6.60
C ALA A 56 -8.92 -10.79 -7.09
N VAL A 57 -10.18 -10.46 -6.83
CA VAL A 57 -11.34 -11.29 -7.22
C VAL A 57 -11.80 -10.95 -8.64
N ASP A 58 -11.63 -9.71 -9.04
CA ASP A 58 -11.80 -9.19 -10.40
C ASP A 58 -10.58 -9.45 -11.29
N GLY A 59 -9.53 -10.07 -10.74
CA GLY A 59 -8.38 -10.52 -11.50
C GLY A 59 -8.74 -11.63 -12.48
N THR A 60 -7.97 -11.73 -13.56
CA THR A 60 -8.09 -12.79 -14.56
C THR A 60 -7.74 -14.18 -14.01
N SER A 61 -7.02 -14.24 -12.87
CA SER A 61 -6.71 -15.48 -12.14
C SER A 61 -6.23 -15.19 -10.70
N LEU A 62 -6.00 -16.25 -9.91
CA LEU A 62 -5.42 -16.17 -8.57
C LEU A 62 -3.95 -15.66 -8.53
N SER A 63 -3.35 -15.40 -9.70
CA SER A 63 -2.01 -14.84 -9.84
C SER A 63 -1.95 -13.32 -9.63
N GLN A 64 -3.08 -12.65 -9.40
CA GLN A 64 -3.14 -11.20 -9.16
C GLN A 64 -3.55 -10.88 -7.72
N ALA A 65 -3.09 -9.75 -7.21
CA ALA A 65 -3.48 -9.18 -5.92
C ALA A 65 -3.78 -7.69 -6.08
N TYR A 66 -4.57 -7.12 -5.17
CA TYR A 66 -4.85 -5.69 -5.22
C TYR A 66 -3.61 -4.90 -4.81
N ILE A 67 -3.28 -3.89 -5.63
CA ILE A 67 -2.40 -2.78 -5.24
C ILE A 67 -3.23 -1.51 -5.07
N PHE A 68 -2.67 -0.54 -4.34
CA PHE A 68 -3.16 0.84 -4.30
C PHE A 68 -2.07 1.79 -4.74
N ASP A 69 -2.38 2.67 -5.68
CA ASP A 69 -1.51 3.79 -6.03
C ASP A 69 -1.78 4.97 -5.06
N MET A 70 -0.75 5.34 -4.31
CA MET A 70 -0.83 6.43 -3.34
C MET A 70 -0.70 7.82 -3.96
N SER A 71 -0.45 7.91 -5.27
CA SER A 71 -0.38 9.17 -6.00
C SER A 71 -1.75 9.67 -6.46
N ASP A 72 -2.68 8.76 -6.78
CA ASP A 72 -4.01 9.10 -7.29
C ASP A 72 -5.17 8.39 -6.55
N GLY A 73 -4.86 7.41 -5.70
CA GLY A 73 -5.85 6.69 -4.88
C GLY A 73 -6.53 5.53 -5.60
N ASN A 74 -6.08 5.18 -6.81
CA ASN A 74 -6.64 4.07 -7.58
C ASN A 74 -6.17 2.72 -7.04
N ASP A 75 -7.03 1.71 -7.17
CA ASP A 75 -6.69 0.31 -6.95
C ASP A 75 -6.77 -0.50 -8.24
N LEU A 76 -5.92 -1.54 -8.34
CA LEU A 76 -5.83 -2.40 -9.51
C LEU A 76 -5.53 -3.85 -9.14
N ALA A 77 -6.07 -4.80 -9.91
CA ALA A 77 -5.63 -6.18 -9.90
C ALA A 77 -4.26 -6.30 -10.60
N TYR A 78 -3.19 -6.47 -9.83
CA TYR A 78 -1.82 -6.43 -10.34
C TYR A 78 -1.13 -7.81 -10.21
N PRO A 79 -0.35 -8.27 -11.22
CA PRO A 79 0.31 -9.57 -11.18
C PRO A 79 1.26 -9.71 -9.99
N LYS A 80 1.12 -10.78 -9.20
CA LYS A 80 1.98 -11.08 -8.03
C LYS A 80 3.45 -11.31 -8.40
N SER A 81 3.75 -11.52 -9.68
CA SER A 81 5.11 -11.61 -10.23
C SER A 81 5.82 -10.26 -10.37
N ASN A 82 5.08 -9.16 -10.30
CA ASN A 82 5.62 -7.82 -10.49
C ASN A 82 6.09 -7.21 -9.16
N THR A 83 6.83 -6.11 -9.27
CA THR A 83 7.33 -5.35 -8.11
C THR A 83 6.36 -4.25 -7.73
N ALA A 84 6.07 -4.11 -6.44
CA ALA A 84 5.39 -2.95 -5.87
C ALA A 84 5.92 -2.69 -4.45
N PHE A 85 5.65 -1.52 -3.89
CA PHE A 85 6.07 -1.16 -2.54
C PHE A 85 5.28 -1.92 -1.47
N VAL A 86 5.85 -2.03 -0.27
CA VAL A 86 5.17 -2.59 0.90
C VAL A 86 5.29 -1.63 2.06
N ARG A 87 4.16 -1.29 2.68
CA ARG A 87 4.11 -0.58 3.96
C ARG A 87 3.65 -1.56 5.03
N LEU A 88 4.61 -2.15 5.74
CA LEU A 88 4.31 -3.16 6.76
C LEU A 88 3.44 -2.58 7.87
N VAL A 89 2.44 -3.35 8.28
CA VAL A 89 1.60 -3.05 9.44
C VAL A 89 1.82 -4.10 10.51
N ARG A 90 1.54 -3.73 11.76
CA ARG A 90 1.57 -4.65 12.89
C ARG A 90 0.41 -4.34 13.82
N THR A 91 -0.12 -5.36 14.47
CA THR A 91 -1.04 -5.15 15.59
C THR A 91 -0.24 -4.58 16.75
N ALA A 92 -0.73 -3.49 17.35
CA ALA A 92 -0.21 -3.07 18.64
C ALA A 92 -0.44 -4.22 19.62
N GLY A 93 0.61 -4.63 20.35
CA GLY A 93 0.40 -5.51 21.50
C GLY A 93 -0.58 -4.82 22.44
N ALA A 94 -1.44 -5.58 23.13
CA ALA A 94 -2.30 -5.01 24.16
C ALA A 94 -1.44 -4.15 25.10
N ALA A 95 -1.87 -2.90 25.33
CA ALA A 95 -1.26 -2.10 26.38
C ALA A 95 -1.41 -2.89 27.69
N GLN A 96 -0.29 -3.19 28.34
CA GLN A 96 -0.30 -3.69 29.73
C GLN A 96 -0.75 -2.58 30.67
#